data_AF-A0A8J8FPC7-F1
#
_entry.id   AF-A0A8J8FPC7-F1
#
_cell.length_a   1.000
_cell.length_b   1.000
_cell.length_c   1.000
_cell.angle_alpha   90.00
_cell.angle_beta   90.00
_cell.angle_gamma   90.00
#
_symmetry.space_group_name_H-M   'P 1'
#
loop_
_entity.id
_entity.type
_entity.pdbx_description
1 polymer ?
#
loop_
_entity_poly.entity_id
_entity_poly.type
_entity_poly.pdbx_seq_one_letter_code
_entity_poly.pdbx_strand_id
1 'polypeptide(L)'
;AIIAAGMSMVATPWAEAKMSLLMHEDQKVADIRGIAAGRFSEYSHGELVFYTEDIDPDKRMHNVFVQNRAGGKLGIVNAKYGRMENLPGGLYLVLEQGERVQGVPGEMDFIIEKFDEYAVRIEKKETLLNQHREAIPSDQLWLSDKLHDVAEIQSRLSIPLGVIFLSLLAVPLAKLSPRGGVYGSLVVAFAIYFVYGNLKRIGHSWVVKETIPASFGYFGVYLLLLILGGILLVRLYGIQWIMLQMKRRGKA
;
A
#
# COMPACT_ATOMS: atom_id res chain seq x y z
N ALA A 1 13.81 0.20 22.47
CA ALA A 1 12.47 0.82 22.41
C ALA A 1 12.50 2.18 21.72
N ILE A 2 13.34 3.14 22.17
CA ILE A 2 13.41 4.50 21.59
C ILE A 2 13.71 4.48 20.08
N ILE A 3 14.73 3.72 19.65
CA ILE A 3 15.05 3.57 18.22
C ILE A 3 13.86 3.02 17.44
N ALA A 4 13.17 2.00 17.98
CA ALA A 4 12.00 1.41 17.32
C ALA A 4 10.81 2.39 17.23
N ALA A 5 10.63 3.25 18.24
CA ALA A 5 9.64 4.33 18.22
C ALA A 5 9.98 5.37 17.14
N GLY A 6 11.23 5.84 17.08
CA GLY A 6 11.68 6.77 16.04
C GLY A 6 11.52 6.21 14.63
N MET A 7 11.88 4.93 14.43
CA MET A 7 11.67 4.24 13.14
C MET A 7 10.18 4.19 12.79
N SER A 8 9.34 3.72 13.70
CA SER A 8 7.92 3.52 13.41
C SER A 8 7.10 4.81 13.27
N MET A 9 7.42 5.85 14.05
CA MET A 9 6.61 7.08 14.08
C MET A 9 7.09 8.14 13.09
N VAL A 10 8.35 8.08 12.65
CA VAL A 10 8.95 9.11 11.79
C VAL A 10 9.48 8.50 10.50
N ALA A 11 10.39 7.51 10.59
CA ALA A 11 11.08 7.00 9.41
C ALA A 11 10.14 6.23 8.47
N THR A 12 9.30 5.35 9.00
CA THR A 12 8.33 4.57 8.23
C THR A 12 7.33 5.46 7.49
N PRO A 13 6.58 6.39 8.12
CA PRO A 13 5.62 7.21 7.39
C PRO A 13 6.29 8.12 6.35
N TRP A 14 7.49 8.64 6.64
CA TRP A 14 8.27 9.37 5.64
C TRP A 14 8.63 8.50 4.42
N ALA A 15 9.09 7.27 4.65
CA ALA A 15 9.44 6.33 3.59
C ALA A 15 8.22 5.93 2.76
N GLU A 16 7.09 5.62 3.41
CA GLU A 16 5.82 5.29 2.76
C GLU A 16 5.28 6.48 1.94
N ALA A 17 5.37 7.70 2.48
CA ALA A 17 4.99 8.90 1.74
C ALA A 17 5.87 9.12 0.51
N LYS A 18 7.18 8.92 0.64
CA LYS A 18 8.10 9.06 -0.50
C LYS A 18 7.86 7.96 -1.55
N MET A 19 7.62 6.72 -1.11
CA MET A 19 7.29 5.61 -2.00
C MET A 19 5.97 5.85 -2.72
N SER A 20 4.92 6.28 -2.01
CA SER A 20 3.62 6.62 -2.62
C SER A 20 3.74 7.74 -3.64
N LEU A 21 4.59 8.74 -3.39
CA LEU A 21 4.85 9.83 -4.34
C LEU A 21 5.58 9.32 -5.58
N LEU A 22 6.63 8.52 -5.42
CA LEU A 22 7.38 7.94 -6.54
C LEU A 22 6.50 7.01 -7.38
N MET A 23 5.73 6.13 -6.75
CA MET A 23 4.79 5.25 -7.44
C MET A 23 3.73 6.04 -8.20
N HIS A 24 3.25 7.15 -7.64
CA HIS A 24 2.27 8.02 -8.28
C HIS A 24 2.86 8.79 -9.46
N GLU A 25 4.12 9.24 -9.36
CA GLU A 25 4.87 9.82 -10.49
C GLU A 25 5.14 8.78 -11.58
N ASP A 26 5.55 7.57 -11.20
CA ASP A 26 5.80 6.47 -12.13
C ASP A 26 4.54 6.03 -12.85
N GLN A 27 3.39 5.91 -12.17
CA GLN A 27 2.10 5.60 -12.83
C GLN A 27 1.74 6.65 -13.89
N LYS A 28 1.96 7.95 -13.62
CA LYS A 28 1.73 9.01 -14.61
C LYS A 28 2.61 8.88 -15.86
N VAL A 29 3.81 8.31 -15.70
CA VAL A 29 4.78 8.14 -16.79
C VAL A 29 4.62 6.77 -17.47
N ALA A 30 4.15 5.75 -16.75
CA ALA A 30 3.97 4.39 -17.23
C ALA A 30 2.88 4.28 -18.30
N ASP A 31 1.77 5.02 -18.15
CA ASP A 31 0.73 5.11 -19.19
C ASP A 31 1.33 5.59 -20.53
N ILE A 32 2.31 6.49 -20.49
CA ILE A 32 2.96 7.03 -21.70
C ILE A 32 4.08 6.08 -22.20
N ARG A 33 4.76 5.36 -21.30
CA ARG A 33 5.83 4.40 -21.64
C ARG A 33 5.31 3.05 -22.18
N GLY A 34 4.01 2.77 -22.08
CA GLY A 34 3.41 1.53 -22.55
C GLY A 34 3.30 1.38 -24.07
N ILE A 35 3.61 2.42 -24.84
CA ILE A 35 3.58 2.37 -26.31
C ILE A 35 4.87 1.70 -26.80
N ALA A 36 4.75 0.45 -27.25
CA ALA A 36 5.83 -0.28 -27.88
C ALA A 36 5.43 -0.65 -29.31
N ALA A 37 6.40 -0.56 -30.22
CA ALA A 37 6.24 -0.98 -31.60
C ALA A 37 5.78 -2.45 -31.70
N GLY A 38 4.90 -2.73 -32.66
CA GLY A 38 4.48 -4.09 -33.02
C GLY A 38 3.53 -4.78 -32.02
N ARG A 39 2.94 -4.06 -31.06
CA ARG A 39 1.92 -4.60 -30.15
C ARG A 39 0.81 -3.61 -29.86
N PHE A 40 -0.39 -4.15 -29.62
CA PHE A 40 -1.51 -3.35 -29.14
C PHE A 40 -1.32 -3.04 -27.64
N SER A 41 -1.47 -1.77 -27.29
CA SER A 41 -1.46 -1.26 -25.92
C SER A 41 -2.85 -0.76 -25.55
N GLU A 42 -3.39 -1.28 -24.45
CA GLU A 42 -4.73 -0.98 -23.96
C GLU A 42 -4.67 -0.02 -22.77
N TYR A 43 -5.49 1.01 -22.82
CA TYR A 43 -5.60 2.07 -21.81
C TYR A 43 -7.04 2.23 -21.34
N SER A 44 -7.19 2.78 -20.13
CA SER A 44 -8.50 3.10 -19.55
C SER A 44 -9.49 1.92 -19.57
N HIS A 45 -9.01 0.70 -19.26
CA HIS A 45 -9.83 -0.53 -19.26
C HIS A 45 -10.51 -0.82 -20.62
N GLY A 46 -9.82 -0.58 -21.73
CA GLY A 46 -10.29 -0.96 -23.07
C GLY A 46 -11.01 0.14 -23.84
N GLU A 47 -11.16 1.32 -23.24
CA GLU A 47 -11.72 2.49 -23.93
C GLU A 47 -10.79 3.04 -25.01
N LEU A 48 -9.47 2.92 -24.82
CA LEU A 48 -8.47 3.38 -25.78
C LEU A 48 -7.49 2.24 -26.09
N VAL A 49 -7.42 1.83 -27.35
CA VAL A 49 -6.44 0.85 -27.84
C VAL A 49 -5.53 1.55 -28.85
N PHE A 50 -4.22 1.42 -28.66
CA PHE A 50 -3.21 2.04 -29.49
C PHE A 50 -2.29 0.98 -30.10
N TYR A 51 -1.91 1.16 -31.36
CA TYR A 51 -0.88 0.37 -32.03
C TYR A 51 -0.03 1.27 -32.92
N THR A 52 1.27 0.97 -32.97
CA THR A 52 2.22 1.55 -33.94
C THR A 52 3.09 0.42 -34.46
N GLU A 53 3.39 0.44 -35.75
CA GLU A 53 4.23 -0.59 -36.37
C GLU A 53 5.70 -0.41 -35.98
N ASP A 54 6.19 0.83 -36.05
CA ASP A 54 7.56 1.19 -35.70
C ASP A 54 7.62 2.54 -34.97
N ILE A 55 8.72 2.77 -34.25
CA ILE A 55 9.01 4.03 -33.54
C ILE A 55 10.45 4.45 -33.85
N ASP A 56 10.59 5.59 -34.53
CA ASP A 56 11.90 6.17 -34.83
C ASP A 56 12.64 6.60 -33.55
N PRO A 57 13.98 6.79 -33.61
CA PRO A 57 14.76 7.38 -32.51
C PRO A 57 14.22 8.75 -32.04
N ASP A 58 13.61 9.51 -32.96
CA ASP A 58 12.98 10.81 -32.69
C ASP A 58 11.57 10.68 -32.08
N LYS A 59 11.15 9.46 -31.70
CA LYS A 59 9.82 9.13 -31.14
C LYS A 59 8.65 9.39 -32.10
N ARG A 60 8.90 9.41 -33.41
CA ARG A 60 7.84 9.38 -34.42
C ARG A 60 7.35 7.95 -34.58
N MET A 61 6.04 7.80 -34.53
CA MET A 61 5.32 6.53 -34.68
C MET A 61 4.89 6.37 -36.13
N HIS A 62 5.09 5.19 -36.71
CA HIS A 62 4.70 4.86 -38.09
C HIS A 62 3.53 3.89 -38.11
N ASN A 63 2.60 4.12 -39.04
CA ASN A 63 1.39 3.31 -39.24
C ASN A 63 0.63 3.12 -37.92
N VAL A 64 0.05 4.23 -37.47
CA VAL A 64 -0.60 4.33 -36.17
C VAL A 64 -2.08 3.98 -36.30
N PHE A 65 -2.52 3.07 -35.44
CA PHE A 65 -3.91 2.70 -35.26
C PHE A 65 -4.36 3.11 -33.86
N VAL A 66 -5.49 3.81 -33.78
CA VAL A 66 -6.12 4.19 -32.52
C VAL A 66 -7.58 3.83 -32.56
N GLN A 67 -8.02 3.05 -31.58
CA GLN A 67 -9.44 2.83 -31.31
C GLN A 67 -9.82 3.60 -30.06
N ASN A 68 -10.87 4.42 -30.14
CA ASN A 68 -11.43 5.14 -29.00
C ASN A 68 -12.92 4.85 -28.89
N ARG A 69 -13.36 4.37 -27.72
CA ARG A 69 -14.75 4.10 -27.37
C ARG A 69 -15.26 5.19 -26.41
N ALA A 70 -15.41 6.42 -26.90
CA ALA A 70 -15.94 7.52 -26.12
C ALA A 70 -17.46 7.67 -26.32
N GLY A 71 -18.22 7.78 -25.23
CA GLY A 71 -19.67 8.07 -25.30
C GLY A 71 -20.52 7.00 -26.00
N GLY A 72 -20.08 5.73 -25.98
CA GLY A 72 -20.80 4.61 -26.59
C GLY A 72 -20.62 4.46 -28.11
N LYS A 73 -19.86 5.34 -28.76
CA LYS A 73 -19.53 5.25 -30.19
C LYS A 73 -18.10 4.76 -30.38
N LEU A 74 -17.93 3.79 -31.28
CA LEU A 74 -16.61 3.28 -31.66
C LEU A 74 -16.02 4.19 -32.74
N GLY A 75 -14.89 4.82 -32.44
CA GLY A 75 -14.08 5.55 -33.40
C GLY A 75 -12.77 4.80 -33.65
N ILE A 76 -12.44 4.58 -34.91
CA ILE A 76 -11.15 4.04 -35.36
C ILE A 76 -10.42 5.13 -36.13
N VAL A 77 -9.14 5.32 -35.84
CA VAL A 77 -8.28 6.27 -36.52
C VAL A 77 -7.06 5.53 -37.04
N ASN A 78 -6.81 5.65 -38.34
CA ASN A 78 -5.61 5.17 -38.99
C ASN A 78 -4.82 6.37 -39.49
N ALA A 79 -3.52 6.41 -39.22
CA ALA A 79 -2.65 7.50 -39.67
C ALA A 79 -1.27 6.97 -40.08
N LYS A 80 -0.63 7.65 -41.04
CA LYS A 80 0.71 7.27 -41.46
C LYS A 80 1.76 7.57 -40.39
N TYR A 81 1.62 8.72 -39.74
CA TYR A 81 2.54 9.16 -38.70
C TYR A 81 1.80 9.56 -37.44
N GLY A 82 2.46 9.39 -36.30
CA GLY A 82 2.00 9.89 -35.02
C GLY A 82 3.14 10.46 -34.19
N ARG A 83 2.85 11.48 -33.38
CA ARG A 83 3.77 11.99 -32.36
C ARG A 83 3.02 12.37 -31.09
N MET A 84 3.73 12.28 -29.98
CA MET A 84 3.24 12.77 -28.70
C MET A 84 3.67 14.22 -28.52
N GLU A 85 2.72 15.12 -28.30
CA GLU A 85 2.97 16.56 -28.17
C GLU A 85 2.18 17.15 -26.99
N ASN A 86 2.84 18.00 -26.19
CA ASN A 86 2.17 18.75 -25.13
C ASN A 86 1.61 20.04 -25.73
N LEU A 87 0.28 20.10 -25.89
CA LEU A 87 -0.44 21.27 -26.38
C LEU A 87 -1.21 21.94 -25.23
N PRO A 88 -1.70 23.19 -25.39
CA PRO A 88 -2.58 23.81 -24.41
C PRO A 88 -3.78 22.89 -24.08
N GLY A 89 -3.90 22.48 -22.82
CA GLY A 89 -4.93 21.54 -22.36
C GLY A 89 -4.44 20.11 -22.09
N GLY A 90 -3.18 19.76 -22.38
CA GLY A 90 -2.58 18.51 -21.92
C GLY A 90 -1.71 17.81 -22.97
N LEU A 91 -1.53 16.51 -22.78
CA LEU A 91 -0.80 15.66 -23.70
C LEU A 91 -1.72 15.16 -24.80
N TYR A 92 -1.30 15.33 -26.05
CA TYR A 92 -2.03 14.89 -27.23
C TYR A 92 -1.19 13.91 -28.03
N LEU A 93 -1.86 12.94 -28.63
CA LEU A 93 -1.35 12.15 -29.72
C LEU A 93 -1.77 12.85 -31.02
N VAL A 94 -0.81 13.46 -31.70
CA VAL A 94 -1.00 14.13 -32.98
C VAL A 94 -0.76 13.10 -34.08
N LEU A 95 -1.78 12.87 -34.89
CA LEU A 95 -1.81 11.91 -35.99
C LEU A 95 -1.81 12.66 -37.31
N GLU A 96 -0.99 12.24 -38.26
CA GLU A 96 -0.80 12.91 -39.54
C GLU A 96 -1.18 12.00 -40.71
N GLN A 97 -1.81 12.62 -41.73
CA GLN A 97 -2.21 11.98 -42.98
C GLN A 97 -3.03 10.71 -42.74
N GLY A 98 -4.20 10.89 -42.14
CA GLY A 98 -5.01 9.78 -41.67
C GLY A 98 -6.47 9.90 -42.03
N GLU A 99 -7.22 8.90 -41.59
CA GLU A 99 -8.66 8.87 -41.66
C GLU A 99 -9.25 8.37 -40.34
N ARG A 100 -10.39 8.94 -39.98
CA ARG A 100 -11.19 8.57 -38.82
C ARG A 100 -12.50 7.99 -39.31
N VAL A 101 -12.80 6.78 -38.86
CA VAL A 101 -14.05 6.08 -39.13
C VAL A 101 -14.83 5.97 -37.84
N GLN A 102 -16.05 6.49 -37.83
CA GLN A 102 -16.97 6.40 -36.69
C GLN A 102 -18.25 5.70 -37.14
N GLY A 103 -18.75 4.77 -36.33
CA GLY A 103 -20.01 4.07 -36.61
C GLY A 103 -20.20 2.85 -35.70
N VAL A 104 -21.37 2.21 -35.82
CA VAL A 104 -21.66 0.94 -35.14
C VAL A 104 -21.43 -0.21 -36.12
N PRO A 105 -20.55 -1.18 -35.79
CA PRO A 105 -20.36 -2.34 -36.64
C PRO A 105 -21.69 -3.08 -36.89
N GLY A 106 -22.07 -3.23 -38.16
CA GLY A 106 -23.32 -3.89 -38.57
C GLY A 106 -24.42 -2.92 -39.02
N GLU A 107 -24.29 -1.63 -38.75
CA GLU A 107 -25.14 -0.58 -39.31
C GLU A 107 -24.47 0.05 -40.55
N MET A 108 -25.22 0.80 -41.37
CA MET A 108 -24.68 1.45 -42.59
C MET A 108 -24.31 2.92 -42.40
N ASP A 109 -24.46 3.46 -41.19
CA ASP A 109 -24.30 4.88 -40.85
C ASP A 109 -22.85 5.23 -40.44
N PHE A 110 -21.90 4.98 -41.34
CA PHE A 110 -20.50 5.34 -41.10
C PHE A 110 -20.18 6.78 -41.48
N ILE A 111 -19.41 7.45 -40.63
CA ILE A 111 -18.79 8.75 -40.90
C ILE A 111 -17.30 8.52 -41.12
N ILE A 112 -16.81 8.86 -42.32
CA ILE A 112 -15.40 8.74 -42.69
C ILE A 112 -14.83 10.14 -42.93
N GLU A 113 -13.91 10.56 -42.06
CA GLU A 113 -13.25 11.87 -42.10
C GLU A 113 -11.78 11.68 -42.48
N LYS A 114 -11.33 12.35 -43.55
CA LYS A 114 -9.90 12.41 -43.90
C LYS A 114 -9.31 13.69 -43.34
N PHE A 115 -8.12 13.59 -42.77
CA PHE A 115 -7.44 14.72 -42.14
C PHE A 115 -5.95 14.73 -42.48
N ASP A 116 -5.40 15.94 -42.59
CA ASP A 116 -3.95 16.12 -42.64
C ASP A 116 -3.34 16.01 -41.24
N GLU A 117 -4.00 16.57 -40.23
CA GLU A 117 -3.59 16.49 -38.82
C GLU A 117 -4.80 16.31 -37.91
N TYR A 118 -4.70 15.38 -36.96
CA TYR A 118 -5.74 15.10 -35.97
C TYR A 118 -5.13 14.84 -34.60
N ALA A 119 -5.54 15.62 -33.60
CA ALA A 119 -5.02 15.50 -32.24
C ALA A 119 -6.03 14.80 -31.34
N VAL A 120 -5.65 13.64 -30.80
CA VAL A 120 -6.42 12.94 -29.76
C VAL A 120 -5.84 13.30 -28.40
N ARG A 121 -6.67 13.91 -27.55
CA ARG A 121 -6.27 14.19 -26.17
C ARG A 121 -6.14 12.87 -25.41
N ILE A 122 -4.98 12.63 -24.81
CA ILE A 122 -4.83 11.54 -23.86
C ILE A 122 -5.25 12.10 -22.51
N GLU A 123 -6.45 11.70 -22.06
CA GLU A 123 -6.94 12.11 -20.75
C GLU A 123 -6.01 11.57 -19.67
N LYS A 124 -5.25 12.48 -19.05
CA LYS A 124 -4.57 12.20 -17.80
C LYS A 124 -5.66 12.08 -16.75
N LYS A 125 -6.09 10.86 -16.45
CA LYS A 125 -6.91 10.64 -15.26
C LYS A 125 -6.05 11.10 -14.09
N GLU A 126 -6.45 12.19 -13.44
CA GLU A 126 -5.87 12.52 -12.14
C GLU A 126 -6.29 11.40 -11.20
N THR A 127 -5.46 10.37 -11.11
CA THR A 127 -5.55 9.44 -10.00
C THR A 127 -5.31 10.30 -8.79
N LEU A 128 -6.35 10.55 -8.00
CA LEU A 128 -6.18 11.14 -6.68
C LEU A 128 -5.08 10.35 -5.99
N LEU A 129 -4.13 11.06 -5.41
CA LEU A 129 -3.01 10.46 -4.72
C LEU A 129 -3.61 9.72 -3.53
N ASN A 130 -3.88 8.43 -3.71
CA ASN A 130 -4.54 7.62 -2.70
C ASN A 130 -3.46 7.23 -1.70
N GLN A 131 -3.14 8.20 -0.82
CA GLN A 131 -2.17 8.00 0.23
C GLN A 131 -2.68 6.87 1.12
N HIS A 132 -1.93 5.78 1.13
CA HIS A 132 -2.12 4.74 2.12
C HIS A 132 -1.96 5.38 3.49
N ARG A 133 -2.77 4.99 4.48
CA ARG A 133 -2.75 5.61 5.82
C ARG A 133 -1.38 5.49 6.50
N GLU A 134 -0.61 4.47 6.12
CA GLU A 134 0.78 4.26 6.54
C GLU A 134 1.71 5.42 6.15
N ALA A 135 1.39 6.17 5.09
CA ALA A 135 2.12 7.36 4.65
C ALA A 135 1.74 8.65 5.39
N ILE A 136 0.65 8.66 6.17
CA ILE A 136 0.19 9.86 6.87
C ILE A 136 1.15 10.16 8.03
N PRO A 137 1.62 11.41 8.18
CA PRO A 137 2.42 11.84 9.32
C PRO A 137 1.75 11.56 10.66
N SER A 138 2.52 11.12 11.65
CA SER A 138 1.98 10.69 12.94
C SER A 138 1.25 11.81 13.68
N ASP A 139 1.72 13.05 13.58
CA ASP A 139 1.10 14.26 14.16
C ASP A 139 -0.33 14.49 13.65
N GLN A 140 -0.56 14.28 12.35
CA GLN A 140 -1.90 14.41 11.76
C GLN A 140 -2.85 13.32 12.25
N LEU A 141 -2.34 12.11 12.43
CA LEU A 141 -3.16 11.01 12.95
C LEU A 141 -3.59 11.24 14.41
N TRP A 142 -2.77 11.91 15.22
CA TRP A 142 -3.09 12.16 16.65
C TRP A 142 -4.26 13.12 16.85
N LEU A 143 -4.53 13.94 15.83
CA LEU A 143 -5.61 14.92 15.81
C LEU A 143 -6.90 14.37 15.17
N SER A 144 -6.88 13.14 14.66
CA SER A 144 -8.00 12.55 13.93
C SER A 144 -8.82 11.59 14.80
N ASP A 145 -10.14 11.75 14.79
CA ASP A 145 -11.08 10.85 15.46
C ASP A 145 -11.51 9.65 14.60
N LYS A 146 -10.99 9.54 13.37
CA LYS A 146 -11.37 8.43 12.48
C LYS A 146 -10.77 7.12 13.02
N LEU A 147 -11.60 6.08 13.15
CA LEU A 147 -11.20 4.77 13.68
C LEU A 147 -9.95 4.18 13.02
N HIS A 148 -9.86 4.31 11.71
CA HIS A 148 -8.70 3.85 10.96
C HIS A 148 -7.41 4.63 11.29
N ASP A 149 -7.49 5.92 11.59
CA ASP A 149 -6.33 6.76 11.91
C ASP A 149 -5.85 6.45 13.34
N VAL A 150 -6.80 6.23 14.25
CA VAL A 150 -6.54 5.71 15.60
C VAL A 150 -5.89 4.32 15.54
N ALA A 151 -6.40 3.41 14.70
CA ALA A 151 -5.85 2.06 14.53
C ALA A 151 -4.41 2.09 13.99
N GLU A 152 -4.10 3.04 13.12
CA GLU A 152 -2.76 3.25 12.58
C GLU A 152 -1.77 3.76 13.64
N ILE A 153 -2.15 4.75 14.46
CA ILE A 153 -1.32 5.16 15.60
C ILE A 153 -1.07 4.01 16.56
N GLN A 154 -2.11 3.23 16.89
CA GLN A 154 -1.97 2.07 17.76
C GLN A 154 -1.04 1.02 17.13
N SER A 155 -1.09 0.84 15.80
CA SER A 155 -0.14 0.01 15.05
C SER A 155 1.29 0.51 15.23
N ARG A 156 1.53 1.81 15.09
CA ARG A 156 2.87 2.40 15.26
C ARG A 156 3.38 2.27 16.69
N LEU A 157 2.53 2.57 17.68
CA LEU A 157 2.86 2.43 19.10
C LEU A 157 3.10 0.96 19.50
N SER A 158 2.51 0.01 18.76
CA SER A 158 2.70 -1.41 19.03
C SER A 158 4.13 -1.89 18.85
N ILE A 159 4.90 -1.25 17.98
CA ILE A 159 6.28 -1.63 17.69
C ILE A 159 7.18 -1.40 18.92
N PRO A 160 7.29 -0.19 19.50
CA PRO A 160 8.10 0.02 20.70
C PRO A 160 7.55 -0.70 21.93
N LEU A 161 6.23 -0.81 22.08
CA LEU A 161 5.62 -1.58 23.18
C LEU A 161 5.92 -3.07 23.07
N GLY A 162 5.83 -3.64 21.87
CA GLY A 162 6.18 -5.03 21.60
C GLY A 162 7.61 -5.34 22.00
N VAL A 163 8.56 -4.46 21.68
CA VAL A 163 9.96 -4.58 22.13
C VAL A 163 10.06 -4.66 23.65
N ILE A 164 9.31 -3.82 24.39
CA ILE A 164 9.31 -3.81 25.86
C ILE A 164 8.70 -5.11 26.42
N PHE A 165 7.50 -5.48 25.99
CA PHE A 165 6.79 -6.65 26.56
C PHE A 165 7.45 -7.98 26.18
N LEU A 166 7.92 -8.12 24.94
CA LEU A 166 8.60 -9.35 24.51
C LEU A 166 9.98 -9.49 25.16
N SER A 167 10.72 -8.39 25.35
CA SER A 167 11.99 -8.46 26.09
C SER A 167 11.79 -8.82 27.55
N LEU A 168 10.71 -8.35 28.18
CA LEU A 168 10.34 -8.77 29.54
C LEU A 168 10.06 -10.29 29.60
N LEU A 169 9.36 -10.83 28.61
CA LEU A 169 9.08 -12.27 28.49
C LEU A 169 10.33 -13.12 28.19
N ALA A 170 11.33 -12.55 27.50
CA ALA A 170 12.56 -13.26 27.19
C ALA A 170 13.36 -13.65 28.45
N VAL A 171 13.29 -12.84 29.52
CA VAL A 171 14.02 -13.08 30.77
C VAL A 171 13.65 -14.41 31.44
N PRO A 172 12.38 -14.70 31.76
CA PRO A 172 12.02 -15.99 32.33
C PRO A 172 12.22 -17.14 31.33
N LEU A 173 11.95 -16.90 30.03
CA LEU A 173 12.06 -17.94 29.01
C LEU A 173 13.51 -18.46 28.85
N ALA A 174 14.50 -17.58 28.97
CA ALA A 174 15.91 -17.94 28.92
C ALA A 174 16.35 -18.83 30.09
N LYS A 175 15.70 -18.71 31.26
CA LYS A 175 16.06 -19.49 32.47
C LYS A 175 15.26 -20.79 32.63
N LEU A 176 14.14 -20.94 31.93
CA LEU A 176 13.20 -22.07 32.10
C LEU A 176 13.62 -23.36 31.39
N SER A 177 14.79 -23.42 30.73
CA SER A 177 15.26 -24.63 30.01
C SER A 177 16.50 -25.31 30.65
N PRO A 178 16.36 -26.00 31.81
CA PRO A 178 17.46 -26.76 32.42
C PRO A 178 17.92 -28.00 31.63
N ARG A 179 17.09 -28.52 30.70
CA ARG A 179 17.34 -29.80 30.00
C ARG A 179 17.13 -29.78 28.48
N GLY A 180 16.62 -28.68 27.91
CA GLY A 180 16.22 -28.58 26.49
C GLY A 180 17.20 -27.88 25.55
N GLY A 181 18.38 -27.46 26.05
CA GLY A 181 19.32 -26.63 25.29
C GLY A 181 18.74 -25.26 24.88
N VAL A 182 19.56 -24.44 24.23
CA VAL A 182 19.17 -23.09 23.77
C VAL A 182 18.05 -23.15 22.70
N TYR A 183 18.01 -24.24 21.92
CA TYR A 183 17.05 -24.39 20.81
C TYR A 183 15.61 -24.57 21.29
N GLY A 184 15.36 -25.22 22.43
CA GLY A 184 14.01 -25.41 22.96
C GLY A 184 13.34 -24.10 23.39
N SER A 185 14.06 -23.24 24.10
CA SER A 185 13.56 -21.91 24.49
C SER A 185 13.39 -20.99 23.28
N LEU A 186 14.23 -21.15 22.25
CA LEU A 186 14.12 -20.39 21.01
C LEU A 186 12.84 -20.73 20.22
N VAL A 187 12.49 -22.02 20.10
CA VAL A 187 11.23 -22.45 19.44
C VAL A 187 10.01 -21.85 20.15
N VAL A 188 10.00 -21.88 21.49
CA VAL A 188 8.90 -21.29 22.27
C VAL A 188 8.87 -19.76 22.10
N ALA A 189 10.04 -19.09 22.07
CA ALA A 189 10.13 -17.66 21.84
C ALA A 189 9.54 -17.26 20.48
N PHE A 190 9.91 -18.01 19.43
CA PHE A 190 9.35 -17.82 18.09
C PHE A 190 7.85 -18.07 18.04
N ALA A 191 7.35 -19.11 18.70
CA ALA A 191 5.92 -19.37 18.79
C ALA A 191 5.16 -18.20 19.47
N ILE A 192 5.69 -17.69 20.59
CA ILE A 192 5.11 -16.52 21.27
C ILE A 192 5.13 -15.28 20.36
N TYR A 193 6.25 -15.02 19.68
CA TYR A 193 6.37 -13.90 18.75
C TYR A 193 5.39 -14.03 17.57
N PHE A 194 5.26 -15.23 17.01
CA PHE A 194 4.33 -15.52 15.92
C PHE A 194 2.88 -15.29 16.35
N VAL A 195 2.49 -15.79 17.52
CA VAL A 195 1.15 -15.57 18.09
C VAL A 195 0.92 -14.08 18.32
N TYR A 196 1.89 -13.37 18.91
CA TYR A 196 1.83 -11.91 19.10
C TYR A 196 1.59 -11.16 17.79
N GLY A 197 2.37 -11.47 16.74
CA GLY A 197 2.25 -10.81 15.44
C GLY A 197 0.87 -11.03 14.80
N ASN A 198 0.32 -12.25 14.91
CA ASN A 198 -1.00 -12.57 14.40
C ASN A 198 -2.12 -11.90 15.20
N LEU A 199 -2.08 -11.95 16.54
CA LEU A 199 -3.07 -11.29 17.39
C LEU A 199 -3.11 -9.78 17.16
N LYS A 200 -1.93 -9.15 17.00
CA LYS A 200 -1.82 -7.73 16.64
C LYS A 200 -2.51 -7.43 15.30
N ARG A 201 -2.27 -8.24 14.27
CA ARG A 201 -2.88 -8.07 12.94
C ARG A 201 -4.40 -8.27 12.97
N ILE A 202 -4.88 -9.25 13.72
CA ILE A 202 -6.31 -9.48 13.94
C ILE A 202 -6.94 -8.29 14.69
N GLY A 203 -6.31 -7.84 15.77
CA GLY A 203 -6.75 -6.67 16.54
C GLY A 203 -6.85 -5.43 15.67
N HIS A 204 -5.84 -5.15 14.83
CA HIS A 204 -5.91 -4.06 13.85
C HIS A 204 -7.11 -4.20 12.92
N SER A 205 -7.30 -5.37 12.31
CA SER A 205 -8.43 -5.59 11.39
C SER A 205 -9.78 -5.44 12.07
N TRP A 206 -9.92 -5.86 13.34
CA TRP A 206 -11.19 -5.74 14.07
C TRP A 206 -11.50 -4.30 14.50
N VAL A 207 -10.49 -3.51 14.85
CA VAL A 207 -10.67 -2.06 15.11
C VAL A 207 -11.08 -1.34 13.82
N VAL A 208 -10.38 -1.64 12.71
CA VAL A 208 -10.68 -1.05 11.39
C VAL A 208 -12.09 -1.41 10.89
N LYS A 209 -12.57 -2.62 11.19
CA LYS A 209 -13.92 -3.10 10.84
C LYS A 209 -14.99 -2.73 11.87
N GLU A 210 -14.66 -1.89 12.86
CA GLU A 210 -15.58 -1.47 13.95
C GLU A 210 -16.18 -2.65 14.74
N THR A 211 -15.55 -3.82 14.69
CA THR A 211 -16.03 -5.03 15.38
C THR A 211 -15.78 -4.94 16.88
N ILE A 212 -14.71 -4.25 17.27
CA ILE A 212 -14.34 -4.00 18.67
C ILE A 212 -13.98 -2.52 18.85
N PRO A 213 -14.13 -1.97 20.07
CA PRO A 213 -13.65 -0.63 20.37
C PRO A 213 -12.13 -0.52 20.18
N ALA A 214 -11.68 0.64 19.70
CA ALA A 214 -10.26 0.92 19.46
C ALA A 214 -9.39 0.70 20.71
N SER A 215 -9.92 0.91 21.91
CA SER A 215 -9.21 0.69 23.17
C SER A 215 -8.81 -0.77 23.40
N PHE A 216 -9.59 -1.74 22.90
CA PHE A 216 -9.37 -3.17 23.21
C PHE A 216 -8.51 -3.90 22.19
N GLY A 217 -8.45 -3.44 20.93
CA GLY A 217 -7.77 -4.18 19.85
C GLY A 217 -6.31 -4.49 20.13
N TYR A 218 -5.51 -3.47 20.43
CA TYR A 218 -4.09 -3.65 20.75
C TYR A 218 -3.84 -3.91 22.24
N PHE A 219 -4.63 -3.29 23.12
CA PHE A 219 -4.43 -3.40 24.57
C PHE A 219 -4.64 -4.83 25.07
N GLY A 220 -5.62 -5.55 24.50
CA GLY A 220 -5.85 -6.96 24.84
C GLY A 220 -4.64 -7.84 24.59
N VAL A 221 -3.86 -7.55 23.54
CA VAL A 221 -2.63 -8.30 23.23
C VAL A 221 -1.56 -8.08 24.30
N TYR A 222 -1.34 -6.84 24.75
CA TYR A 222 -0.37 -6.57 25.82
C TYR A 222 -0.81 -7.15 27.17
N LEU A 223 -2.11 -7.12 27.46
CA LEU A 223 -2.66 -7.74 28.66
C LEU A 223 -2.37 -9.25 28.68
N LEU A 224 -2.57 -9.94 27.55
CA LEU A 224 -2.23 -11.36 27.42
C LEU A 224 -0.73 -11.62 27.60
N LEU A 225 0.15 -10.79 27.02
CA LEU A 225 1.60 -10.90 27.20
C LEU A 225 2.01 -10.68 28.67
N LEU A 226 1.38 -9.72 29.35
CA LEU A 226 1.61 -9.45 30.77
C LEU A 226 1.18 -10.62 31.65
N ILE A 227 0.01 -11.21 31.39
CA ILE A 227 -0.49 -12.39 32.10
C ILE A 227 0.48 -13.56 31.91
N LEU A 228 0.88 -13.83 30.66
CA LEU A 228 1.84 -14.89 30.35
C LEU A 228 3.18 -14.64 31.04
N GLY A 229 3.69 -13.41 31.01
CA GLY A 229 4.94 -13.03 31.67
C GLY A 229 4.86 -13.20 33.18
N GLY A 230 3.75 -12.82 33.79
CA GLY A 230 3.47 -13.02 35.21
C GLY A 230 3.48 -14.50 35.59
N ILE A 231 2.79 -15.34 34.83
CA ILE A 231 2.75 -16.80 35.05
C ILE A 231 4.16 -17.40 34.98
N LEU A 232 4.94 -17.03 33.96
CA LEU A 232 6.31 -17.53 33.79
C LEU A 232 7.25 -17.07 34.92
N LEU A 233 7.12 -15.82 35.38
CA LEU A 233 7.89 -15.29 36.51
C LEU A 233 7.51 -15.98 37.83
N VAL A 234 6.22 -16.22 38.08
CA VAL A 234 5.75 -16.97 39.26
C VAL A 234 6.29 -18.38 39.26
N ARG A 235 6.30 -19.04 38.10
CA ARG A 235 6.87 -20.38 37.94
C ARG A 235 8.38 -20.40 38.18
N LEU A 236 9.09 -19.35 37.77
CA LEU A 236 10.55 -19.25 37.89
C LEU A 236 11.02 -18.96 39.33
N TYR A 237 10.42 -17.97 40.01
CA TYR A 237 10.85 -17.52 41.34
C TYR A 237 10.13 -18.23 42.50
N GLY A 238 9.10 -19.02 42.19
CA GLY A 238 8.25 -19.68 43.17
C GLY A 238 7.24 -18.72 43.81
N ILE A 239 6.06 -19.26 44.12
CA ILE A 239 4.92 -18.50 44.69
C ILE A 239 5.31 -17.84 46.03
N GLN A 240 6.18 -18.48 46.81
CA GLN A 240 6.59 -18.02 48.14
C GLN A 240 7.40 -16.71 48.13
N TRP A 241 8.32 -16.54 47.15
CA TRP A 241 9.12 -15.30 47.05
C TRP A 241 8.27 -14.10 46.65
N ILE A 242 7.29 -14.30 45.76
CA ILE A 242 6.35 -13.25 45.32
C ILE A 242 5.41 -12.87 46.46
N MET A 243 4.86 -13.83 47.20
CA MET A 243 4.04 -13.55 48.38
C MET A 243 4.81 -12.75 49.45
N LEU A 244 6.11 -13.05 49.67
CA LEU A 244 6.96 -12.31 50.60
C LEU A 244 7.20 -10.85 50.18
N GLN A 245 7.40 -10.59 48.88
CA GLN A 245 7.54 -9.23 48.32
C GLN A 245 6.23 -8.43 48.43
N MET A 246 5.08 -9.04 48.14
CA MET A 246 3.78 -8.37 48.29
C MET A 246 3.45 -8.07 49.76
N LYS A 247 3.78 -8.98 50.69
CA LYS A 247 3.61 -8.74 52.14
C LYS A 247 4.53 -7.64 52.68
N ARG A 248 5.72 -7.44 52.08
CA ARG A 248 6.63 -6.34 52.42
C ARG A 248 6.14 -4.98 51.92
N ARG A 249 5.46 -4.93 50.77
CA ARG A 249 4.87 -3.68 50.23
C ARG A 249 3.57 -3.26 50.93
N GLY A 250 2.86 -4.17 51.60
CA GLY A 250 1.68 -3.84 52.42
C GLY A 250 1.99 -3.38 53.86
N LYS A 251 3.27 -3.19 54.22
CA LYS A 251 3.72 -2.71 55.55
C LYS A 251 4.54 -1.42 55.49
N ALA A 252 4.55 -0.74 54.33
CA ALA A 252 5.13 0.60 54.16
C ALA A 252 4.00 1.62 54.01
#